data_AF-A0A7Z8Z728-F1
#
_entry.id   AF-A0A7Z8Z728-F1
#
_cell.length_a   1.000
_cell.length_b   1.000
_cell.length_c   1.000
_cell.angle_alpha   90.00
_cell.angle_beta   90.00
_cell.angle_gamma   90.00
#
_symmetry.space_group_name_H-M   'P 1'
#
loop_
_entity.id
_entity.type
_entity.pdbx_description
1 polymer ?
#
loop_
_entity_poly.entity_id
_entity_poly.type
_entity_poly.pdbx_seq_one_letter_code
_entity_poly.pdbx_strand_id
1 'polypeptide(L)'
;MTLIVSAIAFGLLIGPAPLYAMPVSYGISTPDTAIGLSWQAFGGTSQAHLAGVTGEFTLDMANDMDDRLSVNIPVATLTASNSLLTWQMKGRLFFDADRYPAIRFTSSRVVALGGGRFRVFGYLGVKNILRPVILEAILEAPTGSSVGRGREVLSLHATTAISRSAFNMDSLAALVGDTVTIDIAIEAKVRHRA
;
A
#
# COMPACT_ATOMS: atom_id res chain seq x y z
N MET A 1 -31.73 -70.61 -15.27
CA MET A 1 -30.37 -70.09 -15.07
C MET A 1 -30.02 -69.24 -16.28
N THR A 2 -30.25 -67.93 -16.20
CA THR A 2 -29.73 -66.90 -17.12
C THR A 2 -30.03 -65.53 -16.50
N LEU A 3 -28.99 -64.87 -15.98
CA LEU A 3 -29.04 -63.53 -15.37
C LEU A 3 -28.82 -62.48 -16.46
N ILE A 4 -29.73 -61.50 -16.57
CA ILE A 4 -29.56 -60.31 -17.41
C ILE A 4 -29.16 -59.16 -16.48
N VAL A 5 -27.90 -58.72 -16.59
CA VAL A 5 -27.41 -57.51 -15.91
C VAL A 5 -27.49 -56.36 -16.90
N SER A 6 -28.50 -55.51 -16.76
CA SER A 6 -28.56 -54.22 -17.48
C SER A 6 -27.78 -53.18 -16.68
N ALA A 7 -26.67 -52.72 -17.27
CA ALA A 7 -25.83 -51.67 -16.72
C ALA A 7 -26.55 -50.31 -16.75
N ILE A 8 -26.64 -49.67 -15.58
CA ILE A 8 -27.09 -48.28 -15.44
C ILE A 8 -25.90 -47.38 -15.79
N ALA A 9 -26.01 -46.64 -16.89
CA ALA A 9 -25.03 -45.62 -17.28
C ALA A 9 -25.20 -44.37 -16.40
N PHE A 10 -24.23 -44.13 -15.52
CA PHE A 10 -24.14 -42.89 -14.74
C PHE A 10 -23.58 -41.78 -15.64
N GLY A 11 -24.44 -40.85 -16.07
CA GLY A 11 -24.03 -39.67 -16.82
C GLY A 11 -23.29 -38.68 -15.92
N LEU A 12 -22.00 -38.49 -16.14
CA LEU A 12 -21.18 -37.50 -15.45
C LEU A 12 -21.50 -36.10 -16.00
N LEU A 13 -22.31 -35.32 -15.27
CA LEU A 13 -22.53 -33.90 -15.53
C LEU A 13 -21.26 -33.11 -15.21
N ILE A 14 -20.44 -32.83 -16.23
CA ILE A 14 -19.35 -31.86 -16.13
C ILE A 14 -19.97 -30.46 -16.21
N GLY A 15 -20.36 -29.91 -15.06
CA GLY A 15 -20.72 -28.49 -14.97
C GLY A 15 -19.46 -27.61 -15.04
N PRO A 16 -19.54 -26.38 -15.57
CA PRO A 16 -18.41 -25.46 -15.55
C PRO A 16 -18.06 -25.13 -14.10
N ALA A 17 -16.87 -25.53 -13.65
CA ALA A 17 -16.35 -25.09 -12.37
C ALA A 17 -16.13 -23.57 -12.45
N PRO A 18 -16.63 -22.78 -11.47
CA PRO A 18 -16.29 -21.37 -11.41
C PRO A 18 -14.77 -21.27 -11.26
N LEU A 19 -14.13 -20.59 -12.21
CA LEU A 19 -12.71 -20.30 -12.20
C LEU A 19 -12.47 -19.20 -11.15
N TYR A 20 -12.51 -19.56 -9.86
CA TYR A 20 -12.11 -18.65 -8.79
C TYR A 20 -10.62 -18.38 -8.95
N ALA A 21 -10.26 -17.14 -9.31
CA ALA A 21 -8.88 -16.71 -9.26
C ALA A 21 -8.44 -16.78 -7.78
N MET A 22 -7.46 -17.63 -7.48
CA MET A 22 -6.91 -17.73 -6.13
C MET A 22 -6.25 -16.39 -5.75
N PRO A 23 -6.42 -15.91 -4.50
CA PRO A 23 -5.74 -14.73 -4.01
C PRO A 23 -4.23 -14.83 -4.25
N VAL A 24 -3.62 -13.76 -4.75
CA VAL A 24 -2.18 -13.70 -4.98
C VAL A 24 -1.54 -12.82 -3.91
N SER A 25 -0.54 -13.37 -3.22
CA SER A 25 0.22 -12.65 -2.21
C SER A 25 1.51 -12.08 -2.81
N TYR A 26 1.76 -10.83 -2.48
CA TYR A 26 2.90 -10.05 -2.92
C TYR A 26 3.59 -9.38 -1.74
N GLY A 27 4.91 -9.31 -1.81
CA GLY A 27 5.75 -8.58 -0.85
C GLY A 27 6.26 -7.29 -1.48
N ILE A 28 6.27 -6.22 -0.69
CA ILE A 28 6.90 -4.95 -1.10
C ILE A 28 8.39 -5.18 -1.33
N SER A 29 8.90 -4.74 -2.49
CA SER A 29 10.33 -4.68 -2.78
C SER A 29 10.89 -3.43 -2.09
N THR A 30 11.44 -3.61 -0.89
CA THR A 30 12.02 -2.54 -0.07
C THR A 30 12.99 -1.60 -0.80
N PRO A 31 13.97 -2.09 -1.60
CA PRO A 31 14.91 -1.19 -2.27
C PRO A 31 14.28 -0.38 -3.41
N ASP A 32 13.16 -0.86 -3.95
CA ASP A 32 12.49 -0.30 -5.13
C ASP A 32 11.23 0.49 -4.75
N THR A 33 11.03 0.75 -3.46
CA THR A 33 9.88 1.49 -2.92
C THR A 33 10.34 2.78 -2.26
N ALA A 34 9.71 3.89 -2.64
CA ALA A 34 10.04 5.23 -2.15
C ALA A 34 8.78 6.00 -1.74
N ILE A 35 8.88 6.77 -0.65
CA ILE A 35 7.83 7.69 -0.21
C ILE A 35 8.38 9.11 -0.23
N GLY A 36 7.73 9.99 -0.98
CA GLY A 36 7.95 11.44 -0.98
C GLY A 36 6.90 12.16 -0.14
N LEU A 37 7.33 13.20 0.57
CA LEU A 37 6.50 14.11 1.34
C LEU A 37 6.75 15.53 0.85
N SER A 38 5.70 16.32 0.71
CA SER A 38 5.81 17.75 0.41
C SER A 38 4.78 18.59 1.16
N TRP A 39 5.17 19.79 1.56
CA TRP A 39 4.30 20.72 2.29
C TRP A 39 4.78 22.16 2.09
N GLN A 40 3.92 23.13 2.40
CA GLN A 40 4.28 24.55 2.38
C GLN A 40 4.92 24.95 3.71
N ALA A 41 6.06 25.65 3.68
CA ALA A 41 6.73 26.19 4.84
C ALA A 41 7.50 27.48 4.49
N PHE A 42 7.38 28.50 5.34
CA PHE A 42 8.11 29.77 5.22
C PHE A 42 7.99 30.44 3.85
N GLY A 43 6.82 30.33 3.20
CA GLY A 43 6.56 30.92 1.90
C GLY A 43 7.08 30.12 0.69
N GLY A 44 7.58 28.89 0.90
CA GLY A 44 7.99 27.98 -0.18
C GLY A 44 7.62 26.53 0.08
N THR A 45 7.99 25.64 -0.85
CA THR A 45 7.76 24.21 -0.72
C THR A 45 8.93 23.53 0.00
N SER A 46 8.63 22.77 1.05
CA SER A 46 9.56 21.86 1.72
C SER A 46 9.26 20.41 1.34
N GLN A 47 10.29 19.57 1.39
CA GLN A 47 10.21 18.17 0.99
C GLN A 47 11.00 17.26 1.93
N ALA A 48 10.55 16.02 2.03
CA ALA A 48 11.27 14.94 2.70
C ALA A 48 10.95 13.59 2.03
N HIS A 49 11.78 12.60 2.30
CA HIS A 49 11.61 11.24 1.80
C HIS A 49 11.75 10.23 2.93
N LEU A 50 11.05 9.11 2.79
CA LEU A 50 11.15 7.92 3.63
C LEU A 50 11.47 6.73 2.73
N ALA A 51 12.30 5.82 3.24
CA ALA A 51 12.74 4.61 2.55
C ALA A 51 12.62 3.40 3.47
N GLY A 52 13.11 2.23 3.04
CA GLY A 52 13.09 1.03 3.87
C GLY A 52 11.68 0.52 4.17
N VAL A 53 10.73 0.82 3.29
CA VAL A 53 9.33 0.42 3.41
C VAL A 53 9.23 -1.09 3.30
N THR A 54 8.60 -1.73 4.27
CA THR A 54 8.32 -3.17 4.24
C THR A 54 6.82 -3.40 4.36
N GLY A 55 6.35 -4.50 3.78
CA GLY A 55 4.95 -4.84 3.86
C GLY A 55 4.58 -5.98 2.93
N GLU A 56 3.36 -6.45 3.11
CA GLU A 56 2.76 -7.51 2.32
C GLU A 56 1.37 -7.04 1.88
N PHE A 57 0.94 -7.51 0.71
CA PHE A 57 -0.43 -7.37 0.27
C PHE A 57 -0.96 -8.64 -0.36
N THR A 58 -2.25 -8.84 -0.15
CA THR A 58 -3.03 -9.85 -0.84
C THR A 58 -4.02 -9.13 -1.74
N LEU A 59 -4.08 -9.55 -3.00
CA LEU A 59 -5.10 -9.11 -3.95
C LEU A 59 -5.98 -10.31 -4.30
N ASP A 60 -7.26 -10.21 -3.95
CA ASP A 60 -8.33 -11.08 -4.41
C ASP A 60 -9.26 -10.29 -5.33
N MET A 61 -9.05 -10.44 -6.65
CA MET A 61 -9.88 -9.77 -7.66
C MET A 61 -11.35 -10.20 -7.66
N ALA A 62 -11.71 -11.27 -6.95
CA ALA A 62 -13.09 -11.72 -6.79
C ALA A 62 -13.74 -11.16 -5.50
N ASN A 63 -12.94 -10.71 -4.52
CA ASN A 63 -13.43 -10.18 -3.25
C ASN A 63 -12.54 -9.07 -2.65
N ASP A 64 -12.82 -7.81 -3.03
CA ASP A 64 -12.21 -6.57 -2.51
C ASP A 64 -12.16 -6.45 -0.95
N MET A 65 -12.96 -7.23 -0.21
CA MET A 65 -12.98 -7.19 1.27
C MET A 65 -11.84 -7.98 1.92
N ASP A 66 -11.24 -8.93 1.19
CA ASP A 66 -10.11 -9.72 1.69
C ASP A 66 -8.74 -9.08 1.34
N ASP A 67 -8.76 -7.99 0.56
CA ASP A 67 -7.59 -7.20 0.21
C ASP A 67 -7.01 -6.48 1.43
N ARG A 68 -5.96 -7.07 1.99
CA ARG A 68 -5.19 -6.51 3.10
C ARG A 68 -3.80 -6.08 2.63
N LEU A 69 -3.46 -4.85 2.94
CA LEU A 69 -2.14 -4.24 2.79
C LEU A 69 -1.68 -3.79 4.18
N SER A 70 -0.54 -4.27 4.63
CA SER A 70 0.08 -3.84 5.88
C SER A 70 1.50 -3.37 5.61
N VAL A 71 1.79 -2.13 5.98
CA VAL A 71 3.05 -1.44 5.68
C VAL A 71 3.69 -0.94 6.95
N ASN A 72 5.01 -1.09 7.05
CA ASN A 72 5.85 -0.55 8.09
C ASN A 72 6.94 0.33 7.47
N ILE A 73 7.05 1.56 7.96
CA ILE A 73 7.97 2.58 7.43
C ILE A 73 8.89 3.02 8.57
N PRO A 74 10.19 2.69 8.55
CA PRO A 74 11.11 3.08 9.61
C PRO A 74 11.39 4.59 9.56
N VAL A 75 11.09 5.30 10.66
CA VAL A 75 11.29 6.76 10.77
C VAL A 75 12.77 7.13 10.66
N ALA A 76 13.67 6.23 11.03
CA ALA A 76 15.12 6.43 10.92
C ALA A 76 15.58 6.74 9.49
N THR A 77 14.85 6.30 8.47
CA THR A 77 15.17 6.55 7.05
C THR A 77 14.75 7.95 6.58
N LEU A 78 13.99 8.69 7.39
CA LEU A 78 13.51 10.02 7.03
C LEU A 78 14.69 10.93 6.70
N THR A 79 14.63 11.54 5.52
CA THR A 79 15.62 12.51 5.05
C THR A 79 14.88 13.69 4.44
N ALA A 80 15.05 14.87 5.02
CA ALA A 80 14.51 16.12 4.50
C ALA A 80 15.54 16.85 3.63
N SER A 81 15.14 17.97 3.02
CA SER A 81 16.00 18.78 2.14
C SER A 81 17.33 19.23 2.77
N ASN A 82 17.45 19.24 4.10
CA ASN A 82 18.71 19.47 4.80
C ASN A 82 18.79 18.68 6.12
N SER A 83 20.00 18.60 6.68
CA SER A 83 20.29 17.83 7.90
C SER A 83 19.61 18.38 9.16
N LEU A 84 19.50 19.69 9.30
CA LEU A 84 18.83 20.33 10.43
C LEU A 84 17.35 19.99 10.46
N LEU A 85 16.66 20.15 9.32
CA LEU A 85 15.24 19.79 9.19
C LEU A 85 15.03 18.29 9.41
N THR A 86 15.92 17.45 8.87
CA THR A 86 15.90 16.00 9.10
C THR A 86 15.98 15.66 10.59
N TRP A 87 16.93 16.27 11.30
CA TRP A 87 17.10 16.09 12.73
C TRP A 87 15.88 16.58 13.52
N GLN A 88 15.34 17.76 13.18
CA GLN A 88 14.15 18.31 13.81
C GLN A 88 12.93 17.41 13.62
N MET A 89 12.68 16.94 12.39
CA MET A 89 11.55 16.05 12.08
C MET A 89 11.63 14.72 12.84
N LYS A 90 12.83 14.17 13.04
CA LYS A 90 13.02 12.96 13.86
C LYS A 90 12.84 13.21 15.36
N GLY A 91 12.92 14.47 15.80
CA GLY A 91 12.80 14.87 17.20
C GLY A 91 11.38 14.84 17.76
N ARG A 92 11.28 15.11 19.07
CA ARG A 92 10.06 14.97 19.89
C ARG A 92 8.86 15.81 19.45
N LEU A 93 9.11 16.97 18.83
CA LEU A 93 8.06 17.87 18.34
C LEU A 93 7.31 17.30 17.13
N PHE A 94 7.94 16.36 16.42
CA PHE A 94 7.38 15.73 15.24
C PHE A 94 7.32 14.22 15.49
N PHE A 95 8.12 13.42 14.78
CA PHE A 95 7.99 11.96 14.78
C PHE A 95 8.44 11.28 16.08
N ASP A 96 9.30 11.92 16.89
CA ASP A 96 9.83 11.35 18.14
C ASP A 96 10.39 9.93 17.92
N ALA A 97 11.32 9.82 16.96
CA ALA A 97 11.77 8.56 16.36
C ALA A 97 12.35 7.57 17.38
N ASP A 98 12.96 8.06 18.46
CA ASP A 98 13.52 7.23 19.53
C ASP A 98 12.43 6.45 20.28
N ARG A 99 11.23 7.03 20.43
CA ARG A 99 10.09 6.40 21.09
C ARG A 99 9.15 5.70 20.11
N TYR A 100 9.05 6.23 18.89
CA TYR A 100 8.16 5.73 17.84
C TYR A 100 8.98 5.48 16.56
N PRO A 101 9.69 4.34 16.48
CA PRO A 101 10.65 4.09 15.40
C PRO A 101 10.01 3.80 14.04
N ALA A 102 8.69 3.59 13.99
CA ALA A 102 7.98 3.22 12.78
C ALA A 102 6.63 3.93 12.63
N ILE A 103 6.32 4.31 11.39
CA ILE A 103 4.98 4.66 10.92
C ILE A 103 4.36 3.37 10.37
N ARG A 104 3.06 3.17 10.61
CA ARG A 104 2.33 1.98 10.14
C ARG A 104 1.13 2.37 9.31
N PHE A 105 0.88 1.64 8.24
CA PHE A 105 -0.36 1.75 7.48
C PHE A 105 -1.01 0.37 7.34
N THR A 106 -2.33 0.32 7.52
CA THR A 106 -3.10 -0.90 7.32
C THR A 106 -4.35 -0.60 6.52
N SER A 107 -4.56 -1.27 5.39
CA SER A 107 -5.80 -1.14 4.62
C SER A 107 -6.97 -1.79 5.37
N SER A 108 -8.14 -1.23 5.12
CA SER A 108 -9.43 -1.77 5.53
C SER A 108 -10.27 -2.20 4.34
N ARG A 109 -10.02 -1.62 3.16
CA ARG A 109 -10.69 -1.94 1.91
C ARG A 109 -9.89 -1.40 0.72
N VAL A 110 -9.81 -2.17 -0.34
CA VAL A 110 -9.34 -1.71 -1.65
C VAL A 110 -10.53 -1.70 -2.59
N VAL A 111 -10.67 -0.69 -3.44
CA VAL A 111 -11.77 -0.59 -4.41
C VAL A 111 -11.18 -0.34 -5.79
N ALA A 112 -11.42 -1.25 -6.73
CA ALA A 112 -11.07 -1.04 -8.12
C ALA A 112 -11.98 0.03 -8.75
N LEU A 113 -11.38 1.06 -9.35
CA LEU A 113 -12.09 2.14 -10.07
C LEU A 113 -12.09 1.93 -11.59
N GLY A 114 -11.52 0.81 -12.06
CA GLY A 114 -11.29 0.51 -13.47
C GLY A 114 -10.08 1.24 -14.06
N GLY A 115 -9.60 0.74 -15.20
CA GLY A 115 -8.47 1.34 -15.92
C GLY A 115 -7.15 1.33 -15.14
N GLY A 116 -6.94 0.33 -14.28
CA GLY A 116 -5.74 0.24 -13.43
C GLY A 116 -5.72 1.20 -12.24
N ARG A 117 -6.82 1.91 -11.96
CA ARG A 117 -6.92 2.80 -10.80
C ARG A 117 -7.62 2.12 -9.62
N PHE A 118 -7.18 2.45 -8.42
CA PHE A 118 -7.66 1.89 -7.16
C PHE A 118 -7.80 2.98 -6.12
N ARG A 119 -8.80 2.83 -5.26
CA ARG A 119 -8.92 3.61 -4.03
C ARG A 119 -8.69 2.69 -2.83
N VAL A 120 -7.70 3.02 -2.02
CA VAL A 120 -7.32 2.24 -0.84
C VAL A 120 -7.72 2.99 0.41
N PHE A 121 -8.67 2.45 1.16
CA PHE A 121 -9.08 2.95 2.46
C PHE A 121 -8.27 2.27 3.54
N GLY A 122 -7.71 3.01 4.47
CA GLY A 122 -6.93 2.42 5.56
C GLY A 122 -6.73 3.35 6.73
N TYR A 123 -5.90 2.89 7.66
CA TYR A 123 -5.53 3.61 8.86
C TYR A 123 -4.03 3.87 8.85
N LEU A 124 -3.65 5.13 9.00
CA LEU A 124 -2.28 5.58 9.16
C LEU A 124 -2.01 5.82 10.65
N GLY A 125 -1.04 5.07 11.19
CA GLY A 125 -0.53 5.20 12.54
C GLY A 125 0.78 5.97 12.54
N VAL A 126 0.79 7.15 13.15
CA VAL A 126 1.98 7.96 13.39
C VAL A 126 2.08 8.21 14.89
N LYS A 127 3.22 7.83 15.49
CA LYS A 127 3.38 7.78 16.95
C LYS A 127 2.31 6.88 17.58
N ASN A 128 1.55 7.40 18.54
CA ASN A 128 0.41 6.74 19.18
C ASN A 128 -0.95 7.17 18.59
N ILE A 129 -0.96 7.87 17.45
CA ILE A 129 -2.18 8.42 16.85
C ILE A 129 -2.51 7.63 15.59
N LEU A 130 -3.74 7.14 15.53
CA LEU A 130 -4.31 6.44 14.37
C LEU A 130 -5.35 7.32 13.68
N ARG A 131 -5.27 7.46 12.36
CA ARG A 131 -6.23 8.23 11.55
C ARG A 131 -6.63 7.47 10.28
N PRO A 132 -7.91 7.52 9.88
CA PRO A 132 -8.31 7.00 8.58
C PRO A 132 -7.72 7.89 7.46
N VAL A 133 -7.23 7.26 6.40
CA VAL A 133 -6.72 7.92 5.20
C VAL A 133 -7.19 7.17 3.96
N ILE A 134 -7.22 7.87 2.83
CA ILE A 134 -7.57 7.31 1.53
C ILE A 134 -6.41 7.56 0.59
N LEU A 135 -5.90 6.50 -0.04
CA LEU A 135 -4.87 6.58 -1.07
C LEU A 135 -5.54 6.36 -2.43
N GLU A 136 -5.17 7.19 -3.39
CA GLU A 136 -5.49 6.97 -4.80
C GLU A 136 -4.28 6.33 -5.46
N ALA A 137 -4.43 5.11 -5.98
CA ALA A 137 -3.35 4.32 -6.54
C ALA A 137 -3.59 3.99 -8.02
N ILE A 138 -2.52 3.91 -8.78
CA ILE A 138 -2.50 3.58 -10.21
C ILE A 138 -1.51 2.43 -10.39
N LEU A 139 -1.97 1.33 -10.97
CA LEU A 139 -1.11 0.27 -11.45
C LEU A 139 -0.47 0.74 -12.75
N GLU A 140 0.85 0.88 -12.75
CA GLU A 140 1.60 1.27 -13.92
C GLU A 140 1.60 0.15 -14.97
N ALA A 141 1.58 0.55 -16.24
CA ALA A 141 1.69 -0.43 -17.32
C ALA A 141 3.07 -1.10 -17.25
N PRO A 142 3.15 -2.44 -17.35
CA PRO A 142 4.43 -3.13 -17.29
C PRO A 142 5.34 -2.62 -18.42
N THR A 143 6.56 -2.22 -18.06
CA THR A 143 7.67 -2.00 -18.99
C THR A 143 8.20 -3.37 -19.46
N GLY A 144 7.39 -4.11 -20.24
CA GLY A 144 7.77 -5.40 -20.80
C GLY A 144 6.61 -6.36 -21.07
N SER A 145 6.79 -7.17 -22.10
CA SER A 145 5.83 -8.18 -22.57
C SER A 145 5.62 -9.29 -21.54
N SER A 146 4.70 -9.09 -20.59
CA SER A 146 4.14 -10.17 -19.78
C SER A 146 2.62 -10.09 -19.81
N VAL A 147 2.09 -10.14 -21.02
CA VAL A 147 0.71 -10.57 -21.29
C VAL A 147 0.76 -12.10 -21.34
N GLY A 148 0.35 -12.78 -20.28
CA GLY A 148 0.08 -14.23 -20.34
C GLY A 148 0.45 -15.09 -19.14
N ARG A 149 1.24 -14.61 -18.16
CA ARG A 149 1.46 -15.29 -16.88
C ARG A 149 1.37 -14.23 -15.78
N GLY A 150 0.70 -14.54 -14.66
CA GLY A 150 0.41 -13.59 -13.59
C GLY A 150 1.61 -12.68 -13.30
N ARG A 151 1.38 -11.37 -13.24
CA ARG A 151 2.44 -10.37 -13.10
C ARG A 151 3.30 -10.70 -11.88
N GLU A 152 4.52 -11.14 -12.13
CA GLU A 152 5.52 -11.48 -11.10
C GLU A 152 5.97 -10.23 -10.34
N VAL A 153 5.94 -9.08 -11.01
CA VAL A 153 6.23 -7.75 -10.45
C VAL A 153 5.06 -6.81 -10.73
N LEU A 154 4.66 -6.03 -9.72
CA LEU A 154 3.70 -4.94 -9.82
C LEU A 154 4.39 -3.61 -9.48
N SER A 155 4.19 -2.61 -10.33
CA SER A 155 4.61 -1.23 -10.09
C SER A 155 3.36 -0.38 -9.88
N LEU A 156 3.25 0.28 -8.73
CA LEU A 156 2.13 1.14 -8.39
C LEU A 156 2.63 2.52 -8.01
N HIS A 157 1.90 3.53 -8.45
CA HIS A 157 2.03 4.90 -7.96
C HIS A 157 0.81 5.24 -7.11
N ALA A 158 1.00 5.71 -5.88
CA ALA A 158 -0.08 6.09 -4.99
C ALA A 158 0.12 7.47 -4.41
N THR A 159 -0.98 8.19 -4.23
CA THR A 159 -0.98 9.54 -3.67
C THR A 159 -2.03 9.69 -2.57
N THR A 160 -1.74 10.56 -1.60
CA THR A 160 -2.70 11.00 -0.60
C THR A 160 -2.29 12.37 -0.04
N ALA A 161 -3.17 12.99 0.73
CA ALA A 161 -2.85 14.19 1.49
C ALA A 161 -3.38 14.04 2.92
N ILE A 162 -2.55 14.40 3.90
CA ILE A 162 -2.91 14.33 5.32
C ILE A 162 -2.74 15.70 5.98
N SER A 163 -3.38 15.88 7.13
CA SER A 163 -3.16 17.02 8.02
C SER A 163 -2.11 16.65 9.07
N ARG A 164 -1.06 17.46 9.25
CA ARG A 164 -0.07 17.24 10.31
C ARG A 164 -0.63 17.51 11.71
N SER A 165 -1.55 18.46 11.83
CA SER A 165 -2.25 18.73 13.10
C SER A 165 -3.12 17.56 13.55
N ALA A 166 -3.67 16.77 12.61
CA ALA A 166 -4.39 15.54 12.95
C ALA A 166 -3.53 14.50 13.70
N PHE A 167 -2.20 14.62 13.62
CA PHE A 167 -1.20 13.79 14.30
C PHE A 167 -0.42 14.55 15.39
N ASN A 168 -0.95 15.68 15.89
CA ASN A 168 -0.30 16.55 16.88
C ASN A 168 1.12 16.99 16.47
N MET A 169 1.31 17.24 15.17
CA MET A 169 2.55 17.78 14.59
C MET A 169 2.31 19.19 14.05
N ASP A 170 1.63 20.04 14.82
CA ASP A 170 1.14 21.37 14.48
C ASP A 170 2.09 22.52 14.89
N SER A 171 3.28 22.20 15.42
CA SER A 171 4.34 23.17 15.72
C SER A 171 4.57 24.13 14.54
N LEU A 172 4.69 25.44 14.80
CA LEU A 172 4.86 26.47 13.76
C LEU A 172 3.66 26.61 12.79
N ALA A 173 2.43 26.35 13.22
CA ALA A 173 1.20 26.50 12.42
C ALA A 173 1.07 27.82 11.64
N ALA A 174 1.60 28.93 12.16
CA ALA A 174 1.57 30.22 11.47
C ALA A 174 2.51 30.30 10.24
N LEU A 175 3.53 29.43 10.17
CA LEU A 175 4.59 29.49 9.14
C LEU A 175 4.65 28.23 8.27
N VAL A 176 4.01 27.14 8.72
CA VAL A 176 4.05 25.84 8.07
C VAL A 176 2.62 25.38 7.82
N GLY A 177 2.28 25.12 6.56
CA GLY A 177 0.98 24.64 6.14
C GLY A 177 0.61 23.32 6.81
N ASP A 178 -0.68 23.09 7.02
CA ASP A 178 -1.16 21.90 7.73
C ASP A 178 -1.20 20.66 6.81
N THR A 179 -1.43 20.87 5.51
CA THR A 179 -1.50 19.79 4.53
C THR A 179 -0.11 19.30 4.13
N VAL A 180 0.07 17.98 4.22
CA VAL A 180 1.23 17.25 3.71
C VAL A 180 0.77 16.33 2.59
N THR A 181 1.27 16.55 1.38
CA THR A 181 1.06 15.67 0.23
C THR A 181 2.06 14.53 0.30
N ILE A 182 1.58 13.32 0.08
CA ILE A 182 2.35 12.08 0.08
C ILE A 182 2.28 11.47 -1.31
N ASP A 183 3.46 11.18 -1.86
CA ASP A 183 3.66 10.51 -3.13
C ASP A 183 4.40 9.20 -2.88
N ILE A 184 3.95 8.10 -3.47
CA ILE A 184 4.45 6.77 -3.15
C ILE A 184 4.67 6.00 -4.45
N ALA A 185 5.91 5.59 -4.70
CA ALA A 185 6.25 4.61 -5.73
C ALA A 185 6.48 3.27 -5.05
N ILE A 186 5.72 2.25 -5.43
CA ILE A 186 5.76 0.90 -4.85
C ILE A 186 6.10 -0.09 -5.96
N GLU A 187 7.13 -0.89 -5.72
CA GLU A 187 7.34 -2.13 -6.46
C GLU A 187 7.06 -3.32 -5.55
N ALA A 188 6.46 -4.36 -6.11
CA ALA A 188 6.07 -5.54 -5.37
C ALA A 188 6.25 -6.81 -6.17
N LYS A 189 6.62 -7.89 -5.47
CA LYS A 189 6.98 -9.18 -6.09
C LYS A 189 6.13 -10.29 -5.50
N VAL A 190 5.69 -11.25 -6.32
CA VAL A 190 4.91 -12.41 -5.87
C VAL A 190 5.72 -13.20 -4.83
N ARG A 191 5.12 -13.55 -3.69
CA ARG A 191 5.81 -14.31 -2.62
C ARG A 191 5.63 -15.82 -2.68
N HIS A 192 4.49 -16.32 -3.17
CA HIS A 192 4.28 -17.69 -3.63
C HIS A 192 2.82 -17.81 -4.12
N ARG A 193 2.56 -18.71 -5.07
CA ARG A 193 1.20 -19.21 -5.34
C ARG A 193 0.93 -20.34 -4.34
N ALA A 194 -0.10 -20.20 -3.52
CA ALA A 194 -0.65 -21.35 -2.80
C ALA A 194 -1.30 -22.32 -3.80
#